data_AF-K1TTM7-F1
#
_entry.id   AF-K1TTM7-F1
#
_cell.length_a   1.000
_cell.length_b   1.000
_cell.length_c   1.000
_cell.angle_alpha   90.00
_cell.angle_beta   90.00
_cell.angle_gamma   90.00
#
_symmetry.space_group_name_H-M   'P 1'
#
loop_
_entity.id
_entity.type
_entity.pdbx_description
1 polymer ?
#
loop_
_entity_poly.entity_id
_entity_poly.type
_entity_poly.pdbx_seq_one_letter_code
_entity_poly.pdbx_strand_id
1 'polypeptide(L)'
;FTVNNRDNYYATADYLPNGESKPSLAVLCHLDVVPAGKGWTYDPFKVTEKDGILYGRGVTDDKGPAVSALYALYSIKELGVKLSKGVRLIFGTNEENGSADIEYYLRNDEMPSMVFTPDASYPLINCEKGMARTQYTAQMSNDDILEISGGQVINAVPAECYAVLASKHEEAVCSYVANNKNNCCFTAEQTGNGIKVICKGESAHASTPQKA
;
A
#
# COMPACT_ATOMS: atom_id res chain seq x y z
N PHE A 1 -5.46 -12.88 -25.65
CA PHE A 1 -5.68 -11.55 -25.06
C PHE A 1 -5.16 -10.52 -26.03
N THR A 2 -5.81 -9.37 -26.13
CA THR A 2 -5.20 -8.16 -26.68
C THR A 2 -4.63 -7.39 -25.52
N VAL A 3 -3.33 -7.08 -25.55
CA VAL A 3 -2.64 -6.42 -24.43
C VAL A 3 -2.18 -5.02 -24.84
N ASN A 4 -2.21 -4.10 -23.89
CA ASN A 4 -1.71 -2.74 -24.07
C ASN A 4 -0.92 -2.31 -22.84
N ASN A 5 0.16 -1.56 -23.04
CA ASN A 5 0.84 -0.79 -22.00
C ASN A 5 0.76 0.67 -22.45
N ARG A 6 0.21 1.54 -21.59
CA ARG A 6 0.14 2.96 -21.88
C ARG A 6 1.09 3.74 -20.98
N ASP A 7 2.25 4.08 -21.54
CA ASP A 7 3.27 4.94 -20.94
C ASP A 7 3.73 4.47 -19.54
N ASN A 8 3.57 3.18 -19.23
CA ASN A 8 3.79 2.58 -17.92
C ASN A 8 2.89 3.12 -16.78
N TYR A 9 1.83 3.86 -17.09
CA TYR A 9 0.81 4.24 -16.11
C TYR A 9 -0.17 3.10 -15.82
N TYR A 10 -0.51 2.32 -16.84
CA TYR A 10 -1.32 1.12 -16.68
C TYR A 10 -1.10 0.16 -17.85
N ALA A 11 -1.43 -1.10 -17.60
CA ALA A 11 -1.58 -2.11 -18.63
C ALA A 11 -3.02 -2.63 -18.69
N THR A 12 -3.45 -3.07 -19.87
CA THR A 12 -4.73 -3.78 -20.03
C THR A 12 -4.54 -5.13 -20.70
N ALA A 13 -5.42 -6.08 -20.36
CA ALA A 13 -5.54 -7.35 -21.05
C ALA A 13 -7.02 -7.63 -21.36
N ASP A 14 -7.36 -7.59 -22.64
CA ASP A 14 -8.72 -7.76 -23.13
C ASP A 14 -8.96 -9.18 -23.63
N TYR A 15 -10.10 -9.74 -23.22
CA TYR A 15 -10.67 -10.96 -23.77
C TYR A 15 -12.08 -10.66 -24.30
N LEU A 16 -12.22 -10.69 -25.62
CA LEU A 16 -13.45 -10.36 -26.33
C LEU A 16 -13.96 -11.60 -27.07
N PRO A 17 -14.83 -12.41 -26.44
CA PRO A 17 -15.46 -13.53 -27.13
C PRO A 17 -16.47 -13.03 -28.17
N ASN A 18 -16.77 -13.86 -29.16
CA ASN A 18 -17.85 -13.66 -30.14
C ASN A 18 -17.76 -12.38 -31.02
N GLY A 19 -16.56 -11.80 -31.18
CA GLY A 19 -16.35 -10.64 -32.05
C GLY A 19 -16.90 -9.33 -31.47
N GLU A 20 -17.09 -9.24 -30.16
CA GLU A 20 -17.36 -7.97 -29.48
C GLU A 20 -16.26 -6.95 -29.81
N SER A 21 -16.66 -5.69 -30.03
CA SER A 21 -15.72 -4.61 -30.35
C SER A 21 -15.10 -3.96 -29.12
N LYS A 22 -15.70 -4.13 -27.93
CA LYS A 22 -15.20 -3.57 -26.68
C LYS A 22 -15.59 -4.40 -25.45
N PRO A 23 -14.79 -4.37 -24.37
CA PRO A 23 -15.11 -5.07 -23.13
C PRO A 23 -16.31 -4.42 -22.42
N SER A 24 -17.11 -5.24 -21.74
CA SER A 24 -18.26 -4.80 -20.93
C SER A 24 -17.96 -4.83 -19.43
N LEU A 25 -17.06 -5.72 -18.99
CA LEU A 25 -16.64 -5.87 -17.61
C LEU A 25 -15.17 -5.51 -17.45
N ALA A 26 -14.84 -4.65 -16.50
CA ALA A 26 -13.48 -4.39 -16.06
C ALA A 26 -13.21 -5.05 -14.70
N VAL A 27 -12.05 -5.67 -14.58
CA VAL A 27 -11.46 -6.08 -13.30
C VAL A 27 -10.28 -5.16 -13.07
N LEU A 28 -10.41 -4.25 -12.12
CA LEU A 28 -9.39 -3.25 -11.81
C LEU A 28 -8.49 -3.80 -10.70
N CYS A 29 -7.19 -3.88 -10.96
CA CYS A 29 -6.15 -4.28 -10.01
C CYS A 29 -5.03 -3.22 -10.02
N HIS A 30 -4.15 -3.24 -9.03
CA HIS A 30 -2.95 -2.39 -9.04
C HIS A 30 -1.65 -3.17 -8.78
N LEU A 31 -0.54 -2.62 -9.27
CA LEU A 31 0.79 -3.26 -9.25
C LEU A 31 1.82 -2.48 -8.43
N ASP A 32 1.53 -1.22 -8.10
CA ASP A 32 2.29 -0.49 -7.12
C ASP A 32 2.09 -1.07 -5.72
N VAL A 33 3.03 -0.76 -4.83
CA VAL A 33 3.03 -1.27 -3.46
C VAL A 33 3.56 -0.17 -2.55
N VAL A 34 3.06 -0.12 -1.31
CA VAL A 34 3.70 0.71 -0.27
C VAL A 34 5.13 0.25 0.03
N PRO A 35 5.99 1.15 0.56
CA PRO A 35 7.32 0.78 1.05
C PRO A 35 7.28 -0.41 2.01
N ALA A 36 8.27 -1.30 1.91
CA ALA A 36 8.32 -2.49 2.76
C ALA A 36 8.42 -2.14 4.25
N GLY A 37 9.14 -1.08 4.59
CA GLY A 37 9.49 -0.78 5.98
C GLY A 37 10.56 -1.72 6.53
N LYS A 38 10.73 -1.75 7.85
CA LYS A 38 11.69 -2.59 8.57
C LYS A 38 10.99 -3.80 9.19
N GLY A 39 11.77 -4.77 9.68
CA GLY A 39 11.25 -5.87 10.52
C GLY A 39 10.76 -7.11 9.76
N TRP A 40 11.06 -7.22 8.47
CA TRP A 40 10.73 -8.40 7.69
C TRP A 40 11.61 -9.60 8.05
N THR A 41 10.99 -10.76 8.25
CA THR A 41 11.70 -12.05 8.44
C THR A 41 12.24 -12.60 7.11
N TYR A 42 11.51 -12.37 6.02
CA TYR A 42 11.88 -12.78 4.65
C TYR A 42 12.07 -11.54 3.79
N ASP A 43 12.86 -11.63 2.72
CA ASP A 43 13.03 -10.50 1.79
C ASP A 43 11.66 -10.04 1.24
N PRO A 44 11.26 -8.78 1.45
CA PRO A 44 9.95 -8.28 1.03
C PRO A 44 9.74 -8.31 -0.48
N PHE A 45 10.81 -8.26 -1.28
CA PHE A 45 10.73 -8.21 -2.74
C PHE A 45 11.06 -9.54 -3.42
N LYS A 46 11.19 -10.61 -2.62
CA LYS A 46 11.30 -11.98 -3.10
C LYS A 46 10.24 -12.85 -2.44
N VAL A 47 9.27 -13.30 -3.24
CA VAL A 47 8.20 -14.19 -2.76
C VAL A 47 8.81 -15.43 -2.13
N THR A 48 8.47 -15.68 -0.88
CA THR A 48 8.91 -16.84 -0.10
C THR A 48 7.70 -17.63 0.33
N GLU A 49 7.65 -18.92 0.01
CA GLU A 49 6.64 -19.84 0.51
C GLU A 49 7.15 -20.52 1.79
N LYS A 50 6.33 -20.54 2.82
CA LYS A 50 6.60 -21.23 4.08
C LYS A 50 5.30 -21.77 4.65
N ASP A 51 5.23 -23.09 4.82
CA ASP A 51 4.11 -23.81 5.44
C ASP A 51 2.76 -23.51 4.74
N GLY A 52 2.78 -23.37 3.42
CA GLY A 52 1.61 -23.06 2.59
C GLY A 52 1.24 -21.58 2.54
N ILE A 53 2.02 -20.70 3.19
CA ILE A 53 1.80 -19.25 3.24
C ILE A 53 2.84 -18.56 2.36
N LEU A 54 2.38 -17.66 1.49
CA LEU A 54 3.23 -16.81 0.67
C LEU A 54 3.54 -15.51 1.42
N TYR A 55 4.83 -15.19 1.53
CA TYR A 55 5.35 -13.96 2.12
C TYR A 55 5.99 -13.10 1.04
N GLY A 56 5.61 -11.83 1.00
CA GLY A 56 6.17 -10.84 0.10
C GLY A 56 5.29 -9.59 0.05
N ARG A 57 5.90 -8.41 -0.15
CA ARG A 57 5.17 -7.16 -0.39
C ARG A 57 4.42 -7.28 -1.71
N GLY A 58 3.12 -7.00 -1.70
CA GLY A 58 2.26 -7.20 -2.85
C GLY A 58 1.44 -8.49 -2.82
N VAL A 59 1.77 -9.47 -1.96
CA VAL A 59 1.11 -10.79 -2.00
C VAL A 59 -0.38 -10.68 -1.71
N THR A 60 -0.78 -9.91 -0.70
CA THR A 60 -2.20 -9.73 -0.35
C THR A 60 -2.83 -8.55 -1.08
N ASP A 61 -2.04 -7.51 -1.35
CA ASP A 61 -2.47 -6.18 -1.76
C ASP A 61 -1.37 -5.64 -2.70
N ASP A 62 -1.54 -5.68 -4.02
CA ASP A 62 -2.64 -6.34 -4.78
C ASP A 62 -2.12 -7.28 -5.89
N LYS A 63 -0.83 -7.63 -5.87
CA LYS A 63 -0.24 -8.53 -6.87
C LYS A 63 -0.83 -9.94 -6.82
N GLY A 64 -1.16 -10.46 -5.63
CA GLY A 64 -1.80 -11.78 -5.50
C GLY A 64 -3.21 -11.83 -6.07
N PRO A 65 -4.12 -10.92 -5.68
CA PRO A 65 -5.44 -10.84 -6.29
C PRO A 65 -5.39 -10.50 -7.79
N ALA A 66 -4.46 -9.64 -8.25
CA ALA A 66 -4.22 -9.39 -9.67
C ALA A 66 -3.84 -10.66 -10.46
N VAL A 67 -2.92 -11.47 -9.92
CA VAL A 67 -2.55 -12.77 -10.51
C VAL A 67 -3.75 -13.73 -10.49
N SER A 68 -4.54 -13.73 -9.42
CA SER A 68 -5.74 -14.57 -9.31
C SER A 68 -6.78 -14.21 -10.37
N ALA A 69 -7.03 -12.91 -10.60
CA ALA A 69 -7.93 -12.42 -11.64
C ALA A 69 -7.43 -12.79 -13.04
N LEU A 70 -6.12 -12.64 -13.29
CA LEU A 70 -5.48 -13.05 -14.54
C LEU A 70 -5.66 -14.55 -14.82
N TYR A 71 -5.39 -15.40 -13.83
CA TYR A 71 -5.51 -16.85 -13.97
C TYR A 71 -6.96 -17.31 -14.08
N ALA A 72 -7.92 -16.63 -13.44
CA ALA A 72 -9.34 -16.91 -13.60
C ALA A 72 -9.78 -16.67 -15.06
N LEU A 73 -9.45 -15.51 -15.63
CA LEU A 73 -9.79 -15.18 -17.01
C LEU A 73 -9.04 -16.08 -18.02
N TYR A 74 -7.77 -16.40 -17.74
CA TYR A 74 -6.99 -17.36 -18.51
C TYR A 74 -7.64 -18.76 -18.51
N SER A 75 -8.04 -19.26 -17.35
CA SER A 75 -8.68 -20.57 -17.23
C SER A 75 -10.01 -20.63 -18.00
N ILE A 76 -10.84 -19.58 -17.91
CA ILE A 76 -12.08 -19.46 -18.69
C ILE A 76 -11.81 -19.56 -20.19
N LYS A 77 -10.79 -18.84 -20.67
CA LYS A 77 -10.37 -18.85 -22.08
C LYS A 77 -9.90 -20.24 -22.51
N GLU A 78 -8.98 -20.86 -21.75
CA GLU A 78 -8.39 -22.15 -22.12
C GLU A 78 -9.39 -23.31 -22.04
N LEU A 79 -10.35 -23.25 -21.12
CA LEU A 79 -11.44 -24.23 -21.03
C LEU A 79 -12.52 -24.03 -22.11
N GLY A 80 -12.42 -22.96 -22.93
CA GLY A 80 -13.41 -22.66 -23.97
C GLY A 80 -14.79 -22.30 -23.41
N VAL A 81 -14.86 -21.82 -22.17
CA VAL A 81 -16.12 -21.39 -21.55
C VAL A 81 -16.63 -20.16 -22.30
N LYS A 82 -17.85 -20.26 -22.83
CA LYS A 82 -18.47 -19.17 -23.59
C LYS A 82 -18.91 -18.07 -22.63
N LEU A 83 -18.28 -16.90 -22.73
CA LEU A 83 -18.77 -15.69 -22.08
C LEU A 83 -19.75 -14.96 -23.00
N SER A 84 -20.76 -14.35 -22.39
CA SER A 84 -21.73 -13.47 -23.07
C SER A 84 -21.28 -12.01 -23.15
N LYS A 85 -20.14 -11.67 -22.52
CA LYS A 85 -19.60 -10.32 -22.41
C LYS A 85 -18.08 -10.35 -22.46
N GLY A 86 -17.47 -9.37 -23.12
CA GLY A 86 -16.03 -9.12 -23.08
C GLY A 86 -15.55 -8.64 -21.71
N VAL A 87 -14.34 -9.06 -21.34
CA VAL A 87 -13.69 -8.73 -20.06
C VAL A 87 -12.36 -8.02 -20.32
N ARG A 88 -12.09 -6.96 -19.56
CA ARG A 88 -10.81 -6.26 -19.49
C ARG A 88 -10.21 -6.40 -18.10
N LEU A 89 -8.98 -6.84 -18.02
CA LEU A 89 -8.16 -6.63 -16.81
C LEU A 89 -7.46 -5.29 -16.96
N ILE A 90 -7.49 -4.47 -15.92
CA ILE A 90 -6.75 -3.20 -15.83
C ILE A 90 -5.74 -3.35 -14.69
N PHE A 91 -4.48 -3.06 -14.97
CA PHE A 91 -3.39 -3.10 -14.01
C PHE A 91 -2.83 -1.69 -13.84
N GLY A 92 -3.26 -1.00 -12.80
CA GLY A 92 -2.77 0.31 -12.40
C GLY A 92 -1.39 0.25 -11.75
N THR A 93 -0.74 1.41 -11.61
CA THR A 93 0.59 1.57 -11.01
C THR A 93 0.66 2.73 -10.02
N ASN A 94 -0.47 3.27 -9.55
CA ASN A 94 -0.47 4.39 -8.61
C ASN A 94 -1.64 4.41 -7.61
N GLU A 95 -2.32 3.30 -7.37
CA GLU A 95 -3.48 3.25 -6.48
C GLU A 95 -3.13 3.78 -5.08
N GLU A 96 -2.03 3.28 -4.52
CA GLU A 96 -1.61 3.50 -3.13
C GLU A 96 -1.24 4.97 -2.85
N ASN A 97 -1.00 5.74 -3.92
CA ASN A 97 -0.62 7.13 -3.87
C ASN A 97 -1.70 8.10 -4.41
N GLY A 98 -2.94 7.64 -4.56
CA GLY A 98 -4.07 8.48 -4.96
C GLY A 98 -4.55 8.30 -6.40
N SER A 99 -4.17 7.20 -7.05
CA SER A 99 -4.76 6.69 -8.29
C SER A 99 -4.67 7.63 -9.50
N ALA A 100 -3.55 8.35 -9.64
CA ALA A 100 -3.32 9.24 -10.79
C ALA A 100 -3.28 8.48 -12.14
N ASP A 101 -2.98 7.18 -12.09
CA ASP A 101 -3.08 6.24 -13.20
C ASP A 101 -4.51 6.03 -13.71
N ILE A 102 -5.51 6.00 -12.84
CA ILE A 102 -6.92 5.89 -13.22
C ILE A 102 -7.43 7.21 -13.80
N GLU A 103 -7.00 8.35 -13.26
CA GLU A 103 -7.26 9.63 -13.91
C GLU A 103 -6.67 9.66 -15.33
N TYR A 104 -5.45 9.14 -15.51
CA TYR A 104 -4.81 9.03 -16.80
C TYR A 104 -5.54 8.06 -17.74
N TYR A 105 -5.98 6.90 -17.23
CA TYR A 105 -6.81 5.93 -17.96
C TYR A 105 -8.08 6.58 -18.50
N LEU A 106 -8.85 7.26 -17.65
CA LEU A 106 -10.13 7.85 -18.03
C LEU A 106 -10.03 8.96 -19.09
N ARG A 107 -8.84 9.56 -19.27
CA ARG A 107 -8.57 10.54 -20.34
C ARG A 107 -8.21 9.89 -21.67
N ASN A 108 -7.80 8.63 -21.66
CA ASN A 108 -7.13 7.96 -22.78
C ASN A 108 -7.87 6.73 -23.31
N ASP A 109 -8.71 6.12 -22.48
CA ASP A 109 -9.44 4.89 -22.75
C ASP A 109 -10.86 4.95 -22.14
N GLU A 110 -11.76 4.11 -22.66
CA GLU A 110 -13.13 4.00 -22.15
C GLU A 110 -13.19 2.97 -21.00
N MET A 111 -13.76 3.37 -19.86
CA MET A 111 -14.06 2.44 -18.76
C MET A 111 -15.26 1.56 -19.14
N PRO A 112 -15.17 0.22 -19.03
CA PRO A 112 -16.32 -0.65 -19.19
C PRO A 112 -17.46 -0.30 -18.23
N SER A 113 -18.70 -0.60 -18.61
CA SER A 113 -19.90 -0.21 -17.84
C SER A 113 -20.07 -0.96 -16.52
N MET A 114 -19.40 -2.10 -16.36
CA MET A 114 -19.32 -2.85 -15.10
C MET A 114 -17.88 -2.92 -14.66
N VAL A 115 -17.61 -2.61 -13.40
CA VAL A 115 -16.27 -2.64 -12.81
C VAL A 115 -16.35 -3.27 -11.43
N PHE A 116 -15.38 -4.10 -11.09
CA PHE A 116 -15.08 -4.45 -9.71
C PHE A 116 -13.56 -4.53 -9.52
N THR A 117 -13.12 -4.43 -8.27
CA THR A 117 -11.73 -4.69 -7.87
C THR A 117 -11.68 -5.96 -7.00
N PRO A 118 -10.70 -6.85 -7.18
CA PRO A 118 -10.44 -7.96 -6.27
C PRO A 118 -9.62 -7.54 -5.03
N ASP A 119 -9.22 -6.27 -4.95
CA ASP A 119 -8.39 -5.66 -3.91
C ASP A 119 -9.18 -5.31 -2.63
N ALA A 120 -9.85 -6.31 -2.07
CA ALA A 120 -10.65 -6.13 -0.86
C ALA A 120 -10.86 -7.47 -0.14
N SER A 121 -11.81 -7.49 0.80
CA SER A 121 -12.20 -8.68 1.56
C SER A 121 -13.48 -9.32 1.04
N TYR A 122 -13.54 -10.64 1.13
CA TYR A 122 -14.76 -11.43 0.92
C TYR A 122 -15.78 -11.22 2.05
N PRO A 123 -17.09 -11.44 1.81
CA PRO A 123 -17.69 -11.91 0.54
C PRO A 123 -17.88 -10.82 -0.52
N LEU A 124 -18.10 -9.58 -0.12
CA LEU A 124 -18.28 -8.43 -1.02
C LEU A 124 -18.14 -7.14 -0.23
N ILE A 125 -17.42 -6.17 -0.78
CA ILE A 125 -17.47 -4.77 -0.36
C ILE A 125 -18.20 -4.00 -1.45
N ASN A 126 -19.44 -3.57 -1.16
CA ASN A 126 -20.26 -2.80 -2.11
C ASN A 126 -20.23 -1.29 -1.86
N CYS A 127 -19.61 -0.86 -0.76
CA CYS A 127 -19.48 0.53 -0.36
C CYS A 127 -18.17 0.74 0.41
N GLU A 128 -17.48 1.84 0.11
CA GLU A 128 -16.33 2.30 0.87
C GLU A 128 -16.65 3.60 1.60
N LYS A 129 -15.93 3.86 2.70
CA LYS A 129 -16.06 5.13 3.41
C LYS A 129 -15.34 6.22 2.61
N GLY A 130 -15.87 7.45 2.67
CA GLY A 130 -15.12 8.60 2.17
C GLY A 130 -13.80 8.76 2.91
N MET A 131 -12.72 9.02 2.18
CA MET A 131 -11.38 9.26 2.72
C MET A 131 -11.07 10.76 2.67
N ALA A 132 -10.61 11.32 3.79
CA ALA A 132 -10.09 12.68 3.86
C ALA A 132 -8.59 12.62 4.15
N ARG A 133 -7.78 13.28 3.31
CA ARG A 133 -6.34 13.46 3.53
C ARG A 133 -6.13 14.90 3.99
N THR A 134 -5.79 15.09 5.27
CA THR A 134 -5.60 16.43 5.87
C THR A 134 -4.15 16.63 6.28
N GLN A 135 -3.67 17.87 6.13
CA GLN A 135 -2.35 18.28 6.59
C GLN A 135 -2.51 19.35 7.66
N TYR A 136 -1.84 19.15 8.79
CA TYR A 136 -1.78 20.10 9.89
C TYR A 136 -0.37 20.69 9.95
N THR A 137 -0.29 22.00 10.17
CA THR A 137 0.99 22.70 10.36
C THR A 137 0.90 23.57 11.61
N ALA A 138 2.02 23.68 12.32
CA ALA A 138 2.14 24.52 13.51
C ALA A 138 3.54 25.15 13.52
N GLN A 139 3.66 26.34 14.11
CA GLN A 139 4.98 26.92 14.39
C GLN A 139 5.55 26.27 15.65
N MET A 140 6.78 25.77 15.55
CA MET A 140 7.50 25.23 16.71
C MET A 140 8.40 26.32 17.27
N SER A 141 8.16 26.72 18.53
CA SER A 141 8.92 27.76 19.23
C SER A 141 9.83 27.18 20.33
N ASN A 142 10.16 25.89 20.25
CA ASN A 142 10.96 25.20 21.24
C ASN A 142 12.32 24.80 20.65
N ASP A 143 13.36 25.54 21.03
CA ASP A 143 14.74 25.32 20.58
C ASP A 143 15.35 24.01 21.11
N ASP A 144 14.68 23.35 22.05
CA ASP A 144 15.13 22.07 22.61
C ASP A 144 14.78 20.88 21.74
N ILE A 145 13.82 21.03 20.83
CA ILE A 145 13.41 20.01 19.87
C ILE A 145 13.99 20.42 18.52
N LEU A 146 15.05 19.73 18.10
CA LEU A 146 15.75 20.04 16.85
C LEU A 146 15.05 19.41 15.64
N GLU A 147 14.44 18.24 15.83
CA GLU A 147 13.75 17.50 14.78
C GLU A 147 12.68 16.58 15.37
N ILE A 148 11.57 16.40 14.66
CA ILE A 148 10.59 15.34 14.90
C ILE A 148 10.26 14.70 13.55
N SER A 149 10.30 13.38 13.48
CA SER A 149 9.96 12.63 12.28
C SER A 149 9.26 11.31 12.62
N GLY A 150 8.30 10.92 11.80
CA GLY A 150 7.57 9.68 11.96
C GLY A 150 6.65 9.41 10.78
N GLY A 151 6.53 8.15 10.40
CA GLY A 151 5.75 7.74 9.23
C GLY A 151 6.48 7.92 7.92
N GLN A 152 6.00 7.23 6.88
CA GLN A 152 6.56 7.27 5.52
C GLN A 152 5.46 7.44 4.47
N VAL A 153 4.27 6.89 4.73
CA VAL A 153 3.10 6.94 3.85
C VAL A 153 1.86 7.33 4.67
N ILE A 154 0.90 7.99 4.02
CA ILE A 154 -0.31 8.52 4.68
C ILE A 154 -1.31 7.42 5.07
N ASN A 155 -1.26 6.27 4.40
CA ASN A 155 -2.18 5.15 4.58
C ASN A 155 -1.67 4.07 5.57
N ALA A 156 -0.59 4.33 6.32
CA ALA A 156 -0.08 3.41 7.33
C ALA A 156 0.24 4.11 8.66
N VAL A 157 -0.02 3.41 9.77
CA VAL A 157 0.42 3.81 11.10
C VAL A 157 1.95 3.66 11.18
N PRO A 158 2.71 4.67 11.65
CA PRO A 158 4.16 4.58 11.77
C PRO A 158 4.63 3.49 12.75
N ALA A 159 5.41 2.51 12.28
CA ALA A 159 6.10 1.56 13.16
C ALA A 159 7.30 2.16 13.91
N GLU A 160 7.78 3.32 13.47
CA GLU A 160 8.92 4.01 14.09
C GLU A 160 8.74 5.52 13.95
N CYS A 161 9.01 6.23 15.04
CA CYS A 161 9.17 7.68 15.04
C CYS A 161 10.38 8.06 15.89
N TYR A 162 10.90 9.27 15.68
CA TYR A 162 11.97 9.81 16.48
C TYR A 162 11.85 11.31 16.68
N ALA A 163 12.51 11.78 17.74
CA ALA A 163 12.78 13.19 17.96
C ALA A 163 14.27 13.38 18.27
N VAL A 164 14.85 14.47 17.79
CA VAL A 164 16.21 14.90 18.15
C VAL A 164 16.09 16.05 19.14
N LEU A 165 16.64 15.86 20.34
CA LEU A 165 16.62 16.86 21.41
C LEU A 165 18.00 17.49 21.58
N ALA A 166 18.05 18.76 21.99
CA ALA A 166 19.30 19.47 22.27
C ALA A 166 20.16 18.74 23.32
N SER A 167 21.49 18.81 23.17
CA SER A 167 22.45 18.04 24.00
C SER A 167 22.31 18.23 25.51
N LYS A 168 21.74 19.35 25.96
CA LYS A 168 21.47 19.58 27.40
C LYS A 168 20.49 18.56 28.01
N HIS A 169 19.73 17.84 27.20
CA HIS A 169 18.75 16.83 27.63
C HIS A 169 19.31 15.40 27.66
N GLU A 170 20.57 15.20 27.32
CA GLU A 170 21.17 13.87 27.13
C GLU A 170 21.05 12.97 28.38
N GLU A 171 21.44 13.47 29.54
CA GLU A 171 21.40 12.73 30.80
C GLU A 171 19.95 12.36 31.18
N ALA A 172 19.01 13.29 31.00
CA ALA A 172 17.60 13.08 31.29
C ALA A 172 16.99 12.02 30.37
N VAL A 173 17.32 12.06 29.07
CA VAL A 173 16.87 11.09 28.08
C VAL A 173 17.42 9.70 28.38
N CYS A 174 18.72 9.56 28.60
CA CYS A 174 19.34 8.28 28.93
C CYS A 174 18.73 7.67 30.20
N SER A 175 18.51 8.51 31.22
CA SER A 175 17.85 8.09 32.46
C SER A 175 16.40 7.64 32.23
N TYR A 176 15.65 8.34 31.38
CA TYR A 176 14.28 7.97 31.03
C TYR A 176 14.24 6.64 30.29
N VAL A 177 15.06 6.46 29.26
CA VAL A 177 15.10 5.23 28.45
C VAL A 177 15.49 4.02 29.31
N ALA A 178 16.48 4.17 30.20
CA ALA A 178 16.92 3.09 31.09
C ALA A 178 15.84 2.67 32.12
N ASN A 179 15.00 3.61 32.55
CA ASN A 179 13.98 3.39 33.58
C ASN A 179 12.55 3.32 33.01
N ASN A 180 12.40 3.25 31.69
CA ASN A 180 11.09 3.28 31.05
C ASN A 180 10.26 2.05 31.44
N LYS A 181 9.12 2.29 32.10
CA LYS A 181 8.14 1.27 32.48
C LYS A 181 6.88 1.31 31.61
N ASN A 182 6.86 2.16 30.59
CA ASN A 182 5.73 2.26 29.67
C ASN A 182 5.77 1.11 28.65
N ASN A 183 4.63 0.86 28.02
CA ASN A 183 4.49 -0.18 26.99
C ASN A 183 5.23 0.17 25.69
N CYS A 184 5.72 1.40 25.53
CA CYS A 184 6.47 1.82 24.35
C CYS A 184 7.95 1.45 24.47
N CYS A 185 8.55 0.97 23.38
CA CYS A 185 9.97 0.67 23.31
C CYS A 185 10.75 1.90 22.86
N PHE A 186 11.52 2.50 23.79
CA PHE A 186 12.40 3.62 23.48
C PHE A 186 13.86 3.19 23.40
N THR A 187 14.59 3.80 22.48
CA THR A 187 16.06 3.73 22.39
C THR A 187 16.61 5.14 22.18
N ALA A 188 17.88 5.37 22.53
CA ALA A 188 18.52 6.65 22.33
C ALA A 188 19.89 6.49 21.67
N GLU A 189 20.21 7.39 20.75
CA GLU A 189 21.51 7.49 20.08
C GLU A 189 21.99 8.94 20.11
N GLN A 190 23.28 9.16 20.44
CA GLN A 190 23.87 10.50 20.34
C GLN A 190 23.96 10.93 18.87
N THR A 191 23.71 12.20 18.61
CA THR A 191 23.90 12.84 17.30
C THR A 191 24.94 13.95 17.42
N GLY A 192 25.42 14.49 16.30
CA GLY A 192 26.42 15.57 16.32
C GLY A 192 25.92 16.88 16.96
N ASN A 193 24.61 17.05 17.14
CA ASN A 193 23.97 18.25 17.65
C ASN A 193 22.97 17.99 18.80
N GLY A 194 22.88 16.76 19.32
CA GLY A 194 21.84 16.40 20.27
C GLY A 194 21.80 14.92 20.65
N ILE A 195 20.65 14.49 21.17
CA ILE A 195 20.32 13.09 21.42
C ILE A 195 19.04 12.73 20.68
N LYS A 196 19.09 11.67 19.87
CA LYS A 196 17.93 11.17 19.13
C LYS A 196 17.26 10.06 19.92
N VAL A 197 16.00 10.29 20.25
CA VAL A 197 15.13 9.32 20.93
C VAL A 197 14.23 8.67 19.89
N ILE A 198 14.31 7.36 19.78
CA ILE A 198 13.56 6.55 18.83
C ILE A 198 12.50 5.77 19.60
N CYS A 199 11.25 5.85 19.17
CA CYS A 199 10.14 5.05 19.66
C CYS A 199 9.74 4.02 18.60
N LYS A 200 9.73 2.74 18.97
CA LYS A 200 9.23 1.66 18.12
C LYS A 200 7.80 1.30 18.52
N GLY A 201 6.94 1.17 17.50
CA GLY A 201 5.57 0.70 17.61
C GLY A 201 5.27 -0.35 16.56
N GLU A 202 3.99 -0.61 16.32
CA GLU A 202 3.53 -1.54 15.30
C GLU A 202 2.90 -0.77 14.13
N SER A 203 3.04 -1.29 12.91
CA SER A 203 2.38 -0.72 11.73
C SER A 203 1.04 -1.39 11.53
N ALA A 204 0.03 -0.61 11.18
CA ALA A 204 -1.26 -1.09 10.71
C ALA A 204 -1.74 -0.23 9.54
N HIS A 205 -2.68 -0.75 8.75
CA HIS A 205 -3.36 0.03 7.73
C HIS A 205 -4.17 1.18 8.38
N ALA A 206 -4.17 2.37 7.77
CA ALA A 206 -4.82 3.57 8.33
C ALA A 206 -6.35 3.45 8.47
N SER A 207 -6.98 2.47 7.81
CA SER A 207 -8.41 2.15 8.02
C SER A 207 -8.68 1.37 9.30
N THR A 208 -7.66 0.76 9.91
CA THR A 208 -7.76 0.01 11.18
C THR A 208 -6.59 0.32 12.13
N PRO A 209 -6.38 1.59 12.53
CA PRO A 209 -5.23 1.99 13.35
C PRO A 209 -5.22 1.34 14.74
N GLN A 210 -6.39 0.94 15.24
CA GLN A 210 -6.55 0.24 16.53
C GLN A 210 -5.95 -1.18 16.56
N LYS A 211 -5.43 -1.68 15.44
CA LYS A 211 -4.73 -2.98 15.36
C LYS A 211 -3.21 -2.86 15.52
N ALA A 212 -2.67 -1.63 15.53
CA ALA A 212 -1.29 -1.34 15.89
C ALA A 212 -1.12 -1.18 17.42
#